data_AF-A0A3D4YJ26-F1
#
_entry.id   AF-A0A3D4YJ26-F1
#
_cell.length_a   1.000
_cell.length_b   1.000
_cell.length_c   1.000
_cell.angle_alpha   90.00
_cell.angle_beta   90.00
_cell.angle_gamma   90.00
#
_symmetry.space_group_name_H-M   'P 1'
#
loop_
_entity.id
_entity.type
_entity.pdbx_description
1 polymer ?
#
loop_
_entity_poly.entity_id
_entity_poly.type
_entity_poly.pdbx_seq_one_letter_code
_entity_poly.pdbx_strand_id
1 'polypeptide(L)'
;MDVLDGYPMRRRAIEIRERICVGLALGFITACGPHAHIPLRPANLPDALVPTDSGALLARRLAPVLYLQPDETFPLERVVAVLHPIRRVIAYHLLWRDDVHGSWIPFTVPTDEEVLWVGYDSTYAPTDVWTYWHGQILHTAWPRSQVVIDVQWGKHGSLPRNVRQSDLPRPRTLNFFYAMTIFGEPDILLGDITRKGPLCFCHGYRRYRQFTRPIVLAGRLDAVVRTEDPKSTLLEVFGSKYSNKHRWP
;
A
#
# COMPACT_ATOMS: atom_id res chain seq x y z
N MET A 1 40.18 24.70 -50.27
CA MET A 1 40.17 25.70 -49.19
C MET A 1 38.82 26.38 -49.29
N ASP A 2 37.85 26.23 -48.39
CA ASP A 2 37.91 25.86 -46.98
C ASP A 2 36.68 25.04 -46.55
N VAL A 3 36.93 24.06 -45.69
CA VAL A 3 35.92 23.27 -44.96
C VAL A 3 35.89 23.80 -43.53
N LEU A 4 34.98 24.73 -43.26
CA LEU A 4 34.50 25.12 -41.94
C LEU A 4 33.02 25.45 -42.17
N ASP A 5 32.03 24.81 -41.55
CA ASP A 5 31.67 25.11 -40.16
C ASP A 5 30.62 24.10 -39.66
N GLY A 6 31.06 23.00 -39.03
CA GLY A 6 30.18 22.04 -38.32
C GLY A 6 30.57 21.84 -36.85
N TYR A 7 31.64 22.51 -36.43
CA TYR A 7 32.31 22.29 -35.15
C TYR A 7 31.61 22.93 -33.93
N PRO A 8 31.01 24.14 -34.00
CA PRO A 8 30.45 24.78 -32.80
C PRO A 8 29.13 24.16 -32.32
N MET A 9 28.31 23.59 -33.22
CA MET A 9 27.04 22.94 -32.83
C MET A 9 27.25 21.61 -32.10
N ARG A 10 28.29 20.85 -32.49
CA ARG A 10 28.60 19.54 -31.87
C ARG A 10 29.09 19.69 -30.42
N ARG A 11 29.82 20.77 -30.12
CA ARG A 11 30.34 21.07 -28.78
C ARG A 11 29.24 21.46 -27.79
N ARG A 12 28.28 22.30 -28.21
CA ARG A 12 27.10 22.64 -27.38
C ARG A 12 26.24 21.42 -27.06
N ALA A 13 26.03 20.51 -28.01
CA ALA A 13 25.24 19.30 -27.78
C ALA A 13 25.93 18.35 -26.77
N ILE A 14 27.26 18.25 -26.81
CA ILE A 14 28.06 17.46 -25.85
C ILE A 14 28.01 18.10 -24.46
N GLU A 15 28.20 19.42 -24.34
CA GLU A 15 28.13 20.14 -23.06
C GLU A 15 26.75 20.07 -22.40
N ILE A 16 25.66 20.14 -23.20
CA ILE A 16 24.30 19.97 -22.69
C ILE A 16 24.10 18.53 -22.18
N ARG A 17 24.56 17.53 -22.94
CA ARG A 17 24.48 16.11 -22.54
C ARG A 17 25.29 15.83 -21.27
N GLU A 18 26.50 16.38 -21.16
CA GLU A 18 27.33 16.26 -19.96
C GLU A 18 26.69 16.93 -18.75
N ARG A 19 26.11 18.13 -18.90
CA ARG A 19 25.38 18.80 -17.81
C ARG A 19 24.14 18.03 -17.37
N ILE A 20 23.40 17.43 -18.30
CA ILE A 20 22.26 16.55 -17.97
C ILE A 20 22.77 15.30 -17.25
N CYS A 21 23.83 14.66 -17.73
CA CYS A 21 24.42 13.48 -17.09
C CYS A 21 24.99 13.78 -15.70
N VAL A 22 25.67 14.92 -15.51
CA VAL A 22 26.18 15.38 -14.21
C VAL A 22 25.02 15.76 -13.28
N GLY A 23 23.98 16.44 -13.78
CA GLY A 23 22.79 16.76 -12.99
C GLY A 23 22.02 15.52 -12.54
N LEU A 24 21.87 14.52 -13.42
CA LEU A 24 21.32 13.22 -13.08
C LEU A 24 22.21 12.50 -12.06
N ALA A 25 23.52 12.46 -12.26
CA ALA A 25 24.48 11.81 -11.35
C ALA A 25 24.51 12.48 -9.96
N LEU A 26 24.47 13.81 -9.87
CA LEU A 26 24.38 14.53 -8.59
C LEU A 26 23.05 14.26 -7.88
N GLY A 27 21.96 14.14 -8.64
CA GLY A 27 20.66 13.72 -8.13
C GLY A 27 20.72 12.31 -7.52
N PHE A 28 21.38 11.36 -8.19
CA PHE A 28 21.57 10.00 -7.66
C PHE A 28 22.48 9.94 -6.43
N ILE A 29 23.44 10.86 -6.26
CA ILE A 29 24.36 10.87 -5.10
C ILE A 29 23.73 11.54 -3.87
N THR A 30 22.72 12.39 -4.04
CA THR A 30 22.09 13.16 -2.94
C THR A 30 20.64 12.78 -2.65
N ALA A 31 19.98 12.01 -3.51
CA ALA A 31 18.63 11.54 -3.30
C ALA A 31 18.58 10.34 -2.35
N CYS A 32 18.66 10.59 -1.05
CA CYS A 32 18.03 9.67 -0.10
C CYS A 32 16.51 9.84 -0.27
N GLY A 33 15.82 8.80 -0.73
CA GLY A 33 14.36 8.77 -0.72
C GLY A 33 13.81 9.11 0.68
N PRO A 34 12.60 9.67 0.80
CA PRO A 34 12.05 10.04 2.10
C PRO A 34 11.92 8.79 2.98
N HIS A 35 12.30 8.87 4.25
CA HIS A 35 12.12 7.78 5.20
C HIS A 35 10.76 7.88 5.89
N ALA A 36 10.16 6.72 6.18
CA ALA A 36 8.93 6.65 6.95
C ALA A 36 9.19 7.15 8.37
N HIS A 37 8.40 8.12 8.82
CA HIS A 37 8.33 8.49 10.23
C HIS A 37 6.98 8.02 10.78
N ILE A 38 6.96 6.77 11.23
CA ILE A 38 5.79 6.17 11.87
C ILE A 38 5.87 6.48 13.37
N PRO A 39 4.90 7.19 13.95
CA PRO A 39 4.89 7.50 15.38
C PRO A 39 4.96 6.24 16.24
N LEU A 40 5.48 6.38 17.46
CA LEU A 40 5.30 5.35 18.48
C LEU A 40 3.81 5.13 18.70
N ARG A 41 3.42 3.90 19.08
CA ARG A 41 2.02 3.60 19.35
C ARG A 41 1.47 4.60 20.38
N PRO A 42 0.42 5.37 20.06
CA PRO A 42 -0.09 6.37 20.97
C PRO A 42 -0.62 5.69 22.23
N ALA A 43 -0.15 6.15 23.39
CA ALA A 43 -0.60 5.61 24.68
C ALA A 43 -2.04 6.02 24.99
N ASN A 44 -2.44 7.21 24.54
CA ASN A 44 -3.80 7.73 24.64
C ASN A 44 -4.18 8.35 23.30
N LEU A 45 -5.22 7.82 22.67
CA LEU A 45 -5.83 8.38 21.47
C LEU A 45 -7.24 8.84 21.87
N PRO A 46 -7.53 10.16 21.91
CA PRO A 46 -8.74 10.69 22.53
C PRO A 46 -10.07 10.10 22.03
N ASP A 47 -10.15 9.81 20.73
CA ASP A 47 -11.37 9.30 20.09
C ASP A 47 -11.40 7.76 19.97
N ALA A 48 -10.40 7.07 20.52
CA ALA A 48 -10.35 5.61 20.50
C ALA A 48 -11.39 5.01 21.43
N LEU A 49 -12.16 4.07 20.88
CA LEU A 49 -13.07 3.24 21.64
C LEU A 49 -12.26 2.32 22.56
N VAL A 50 -12.66 2.28 23.84
CA VAL A 50 -12.07 1.35 24.81
C VAL A 50 -12.26 -0.10 24.34
N PRO A 51 -11.35 -1.04 24.69
CA PRO A 51 -11.43 -2.41 24.18
C PRO A 51 -12.74 -3.15 24.47
N THR A 52 -13.44 -2.78 25.55
CA THR A 52 -14.74 -3.33 25.98
C THR A 52 -15.94 -2.69 25.30
N ASP A 53 -15.77 -1.62 24.52
CA ASP A 53 -16.86 -0.98 23.79
C ASP A 53 -17.44 -1.95 22.75
N SER A 54 -18.77 -1.94 22.61
CA SER A 54 -19.48 -2.81 21.67
C SER A 54 -19.01 -2.67 20.22
N GLY A 55 -18.68 -1.44 19.78
CA GLY A 55 -18.12 -1.17 18.46
C GLY A 55 -16.68 -1.69 18.33
N ALA A 56 -15.88 -1.56 19.39
CA ALA A 56 -14.53 -2.11 19.41
C ALA A 56 -14.51 -3.65 19.37
N LEU A 57 -15.45 -4.30 20.06
CA LEU A 57 -15.63 -5.76 19.99
C LEU A 57 -16.12 -6.18 18.60
N LEU A 58 -17.06 -5.43 18.01
CA LEU A 58 -17.57 -5.69 16.66
C LEU A 58 -16.45 -5.57 15.61
N ALA A 59 -15.65 -4.51 15.65
CA ALA A 59 -14.54 -4.31 14.73
C ALA A 59 -13.50 -5.43 14.80
N ARG A 60 -13.21 -5.97 15.99
CA ARG A 60 -12.33 -7.13 16.14
C ARG A 60 -12.97 -8.41 15.60
N ARG A 61 -14.25 -8.64 15.89
CA ARG A 61 -14.99 -9.81 15.40
C ARG A 61 -15.09 -9.86 13.88
N LEU A 62 -15.28 -8.71 13.23
CA LEU A 62 -15.39 -8.60 11.78
C LEU A 62 -14.06 -8.32 11.07
N ALA A 63 -12.96 -8.20 11.83
CA ALA A 63 -11.65 -7.95 11.26
C ALA A 63 -11.26 -9.07 10.29
N PRO A 64 -10.81 -8.74 9.07
CA PRO A 64 -10.39 -9.75 8.12
C PRO A 64 -9.17 -10.56 8.57
N VAL A 65 -9.01 -11.73 7.95
CA VAL A 65 -7.72 -12.41 7.89
C VAL A 65 -7.08 -12.04 6.55
N LEU A 66 -5.89 -11.44 6.61
CA LEU A 66 -5.08 -11.18 5.42
C LEU A 66 -4.26 -12.41 5.09
N TYR A 67 -4.22 -12.83 3.84
CA TYR A 67 -3.31 -13.82 3.31
C TYR A 67 -2.30 -13.13 2.42
N LEU A 68 -1.11 -12.93 2.95
CA LEU A 68 -0.03 -12.28 2.23
C LEU A 68 0.58 -13.26 1.24
N GLN A 69 1.14 -12.68 0.18
CA GLN A 69 2.11 -13.39 -0.63
C GLN A 69 3.28 -13.83 0.26
N PRO A 70 3.72 -15.11 0.19
CA PRO A 70 4.70 -15.68 1.11
C PRO A 70 6.02 -14.92 1.26
N ASP A 71 6.49 -14.31 0.18
CA ASP A 71 7.78 -13.64 0.05
C ASP A 71 7.65 -12.12 0.29
N GLU A 72 6.51 -11.65 0.81
CA GLU A 72 6.32 -10.27 1.23
C GLU A 72 7.28 -9.91 2.36
N THR A 73 8.09 -8.88 2.15
CA THR A 73 9.16 -8.42 3.04
C THR A 73 8.77 -7.19 3.86
N PHE A 74 7.82 -6.38 3.39
CA PHE A 74 7.40 -5.18 4.09
C PHE A 74 6.41 -5.54 5.22
N PRO A 75 6.72 -5.18 6.46
CA PRO A 75 5.81 -5.45 7.57
C PRO A 75 4.59 -4.54 7.52
N LEU A 76 3.46 -5.09 7.96
CA LEU A 76 2.28 -4.32 8.35
C LEU A 76 2.58 -3.64 9.70
N GLU A 77 2.72 -2.33 9.67
CA GLU A 77 3.17 -1.50 10.79
C GLU A 77 2.02 -1.09 11.70
N ARG A 78 0.93 -0.61 11.09
CA ARG A 78 -0.23 -0.10 11.83
C ARG A 78 -1.54 -0.54 11.20
N VAL A 79 -2.56 -0.70 12.04
CA VAL A 79 -3.93 -1.01 11.63
C VAL A 79 -4.91 -0.17 12.44
N VAL A 80 -5.79 0.56 11.75
CA VAL A 80 -6.88 1.31 12.37
C VAL A 80 -8.20 0.80 11.83
N ALA A 81 -9.11 0.42 12.72
CA ALA A 81 -10.50 0.14 12.35
C ALA A 81 -11.37 1.37 12.60
N VAL A 82 -12.15 1.76 11.60
CA VAL A 82 -13.04 2.92 11.64
C VAL A 82 -14.46 2.41 11.42
N LEU A 83 -15.30 2.51 12.44
CA LEU A 83 -16.73 2.25 12.30
C LEU A 83 -17.38 3.51 11.73
N HIS A 84 -18.11 3.36 10.63
CA HIS A 84 -18.94 4.46 10.16
C HIS A 84 -20.07 4.74 11.19
N PRO A 85 -20.38 6.01 11.52
CA PRO A 85 -21.36 6.32 12.57
C PRO A 85 -22.80 5.92 12.22
N ILE A 86 -23.16 6.02 10.95
CA ILE A 86 -24.51 5.76 10.43
C ILE A 86 -24.61 4.45 9.60
N ARG A 87 -23.73 4.28 8.61
CA ARG A 87 -23.69 3.10 7.74
C ARG A 87 -23.14 1.87 8.49
N ARG A 88 -23.64 0.69 8.18
CA ARG A 88 -23.12 -0.59 8.72
C ARG A 88 -21.89 -1.06 7.94
N VAL A 89 -20.83 -0.27 8.01
CA VAL A 89 -19.56 -0.52 7.33
C VAL A 89 -18.41 -0.20 8.28
N ILE A 90 -17.41 -1.06 8.30
CA ILE A 90 -16.15 -0.85 9.03
C ILE A 90 -15.03 -0.74 8.01
N ALA A 91 -14.31 0.39 7.99
CA ALA A 91 -13.07 0.52 7.24
C ALA A 91 -11.91 -0.01 8.07
N TYR A 92 -10.98 -0.72 7.44
CA TYR A 92 -9.70 -1.12 8.04
C TYR A 92 -8.58 -0.49 7.21
N HIS A 93 -7.93 0.51 7.80
CA HIS A 93 -6.76 1.15 7.22
C HIS A 93 -5.51 0.38 7.64
N LEU A 94 -4.67 0.07 6.67
CA LEU A 94 -3.47 -0.74 6.80
C LEU A 94 -2.29 0.11 6.40
N LEU A 95 -1.32 0.29 7.29
CA LEU A 95 -0.06 0.97 6.96
C LEU A 95 1.05 -0.08 6.82
N TRP A 96 1.56 -0.23 5.62
CA TRP A 96 2.76 -1.00 5.33
C TRP A 96 3.98 -0.10 5.41
N ARG A 97 5.09 -0.66 5.86
CA ARG A 97 6.34 0.08 6.03
C ARG A 97 6.78 0.76 4.73
N ASP A 98 6.53 0.14 3.58
CA ASP A 98 6.96 0.66 2.30
C ASP A 98 6.13 0.10 1.13
N ASP A 99 6.46 0.54 -0.09
CA ASP A 99 6.10 0.00 -1.39
C ASP A 99 7.40 -0.44 -2.11
N VAL A 100 7.33 -1.50 -2.91
CA VAL A 100 8.46 -2.05 -3.66
C VAL A 100 8.95 -1.16 -4.81
N HIS A 101 8.10 -0.28 -5.36
CA HIS A 101 8.47 0.61 -6.47
C HIS A 101 8.44 2.09 -6.08
N GLY A 102 9.37 2.87 -6.63
CA GLY A 102 9.44 4.33 -6.47
C GLY A 102 10.17 4.80 -5.20
N SER A 103 10.86 3.91 -4.49
CA SER A 103 11.42 4.18 -3.16
C SER A 103 12.65 5.07 -3.10
N TRP A 104 13.27 5.31 -4.25
CA TRP A 104 14.40 6.23 -4.41
C TRP A 104 13.96 7.62 -4.93
N ILE A 105 12.67 7.79 -5.28
CA ILE A 105 12.15 9.04 -5.82
C ILE A 105 11.90 10.02 -4.65
N PRO A 106 12.49 11.24 -4.62
CA PRO A 106 12.47 12.11 -3.44
C PRO A 106 11.08 12.56 -2.93
N PHE A 107 10.06 12.52 -3.79
CA PHE A 107 8.72 13.06 -3.52
C PHE A 107 7.64 11.97 -3.37
N THR A 108 8.03 10.69 -3.28
CA THR A 108 7.09 9.61 -3.01
C THR A 108 6.70 9.57 -1.53
N VAL A 109 5.54 8.97 -1.24
CA VAL A 109 5.14 8.71 0.14
C VAL A 109 5.97 7.54 0.66
N PRO A 110 6.57 7.64 1.84
CA PRO A 110 7.55 6.66 2.28
C PRO A 110 6.93 5.41 2.93
N THR A 111 5.62 5.25 2.82
CA THR A 111 4.82 4.17 3.36
C THR A 111 3.73 3.85 2.34
N ASP A 112 3.22 2.64 2.39
CA ASP A 112 2.04 2.29 1.61
C ASP A 112 0.83 2.17 2.54
N GLU A 113 -0.25 2.86 2.20
CA GLU A 113 -1.50 2.76 2.93
C GLU A 113 -2.47 1.99 2.07
N GLU A 114 -3.05 0.93 2.58
CA GLU A 114 -4.16 0.22 1.95
C GLU A 114 -5.40 0.34 2.80
N VAL A 115 -6.57 0.21 2.17
CA VAL A 115 -7.84 0.28 2.88
C VAL A 115 -8.81 -0.74 2.30
N LEU A 116 -9.57 -1.36 3.19
CA LEU A 116 -10.64 -2.27 2.85
C LEU A 116 -11.84 -1.98 3.75
N TRP A 117 -13.02 -2.40 3.31
CA TRP A 117 -14.26 -2.16 4.03
C TRP A 117 -15.05 -3.46 4.16
N VAL A 118 -15.63 -3.67 5.33
CA VAL A 118 -16.52 -4.78 5.63
C VAL A 118 -17.90 -4.22 5.94
N GLY A 119 -18.86 -4.49 5.06
CA GLY A 119 -20.27 -4.23 5.28
C GLY A 119 -20.91 -5.38 6.05
N TYR A 120 -21.89 -5.07 6.89
CA TYR A 120 -22.58 -6.06 7.71
C TYR A 120 -24.06 -5.77 7.89
N ASP A 121 -24.84 -6.80 8.19
CA ASP A 121 -26.29 -6.67 8.38
C ASP A 121 -26.71 -6.43 9.84
N SER A 122 -28.02 -6.44 10.11
CA SER A 122 -28.56 -6.27 11.47
C SER A 122 -28.20 -7.39 12.45
N THR A 123 -27.71 -8.54 11.96
CA THR A 123 -27.21 -9.65 12.79
C THR A 123 -25.70 -9.58 13.05
N TYR A 124 -25.05 -8.52 12.55
CA TYR A 124 -23.60 -8.36 12.55
C TYR A 124 -22.87 -9.45 11.76
N ALA A 125 -23.51 -10.00 10.73
CA ALA A 125 -22.87 -10.90 9.78
C ALA A 125 -22.30 -10.08 8.62
N PRO A 126 -21.06 -10.35 8.17
CA PRO A 126 -20.47 -9.61 7.05
C PRO A 126 -21.19 -9.97 5.74
N THR A 127 -21.66 -8.96 5.02
CA THR A 127 -22.43 -9.15 3.77
C THR A 127 -21.72 -8.62 2.54
N ASP A 128 -20.77 -7.72 2.73
CA ASP A 128 -20.11 -7.02 1.64
C ASP A 128 -18.65 -6.78 1.99
N VAL A 129 -17.79 -6.89 0.99
CA VAL A 129 -16.38 -6.57 1.10
C VAL A 129 -16.00 -5.66 -0.04
N TRP A 130 -15.34 -4.55 0.32
CA TRP A 130 -14.67 -3.69 -0.64
C TRP A 130 -13.18 -3.64 -0.35
N THR A 131 -12.35 -3.57 -1.38
CA THR A 131 -10.91 -3.40 -1.23
C THR A 131 -10.39 -2.33 -2.17
N TYR A 132 -9.37 -1.62 -1.73
CA TYR A 132 -8.57 -0.80 -2.62
C TYR A 132 -7.64 -1.69 -3.45
N TRP A 133 -7.67 -1.49 -4.77
CA TRP A 133 -6.85 -2.18 -5.75
C TRP A 133 -6.32 -1.16 -6.77
N HIS A 134 -5.12 -0.65 -6.49
CA HIS A 134 -4.37 0.22 -7.41
C HIS A 134 -5.16 1.40 -7.96
N GLY A 135 -5.88 2.11 -7.10
CA GLY A 135 -6.71 3.26 -7.50
C GLY A 135 -8.10 2.88 -8.01
N GLN A 136 -8.58 1.68 -7.69
CA GLN A 136 -9.97 1.29 -7.89
C GLN A 136 -10.50 0.58 -6.65
N ILE A 137 -11.80 0.67 -6.42
CA ILE A 137 -12.47 -0.07 -5.37
C ILE A 137 -13.08 -1.32 -6.01
N LEU A 138 -12.64 -2.50 -5.57
CA LEU A 138 -13.29 -3.75 -5.92
C LEU A 138 -14.41 -4.00 -4.91
N HIS A 139 -15.50 -4.61 -5.36
CA HIS A 139 -16.63 -5.01 -4.51
C HIS A 139 -16.97 -6.48 -4.75
N THR A 140 -17.34 -7.16 -3.67
CA THR A 140 -17.96 -8.47 -3.76
C THR A 140 -18.97 -8.66 -2.63
N ALA A 141 -20.07 -9.35 -2.94
CA ALA A 141 -20.97 -9.87 -1.91
C ALA A 141 -20.25 -10.97 -1.11
N TRP A 142 -20.42 -10.95 0.21
CA TRP A 142 -19.72 -11.84 1.12
C TRP A 142 -20.66 -12.85 1.79
N PRO A 143 -20.30 -14.14 1.88
CA PRO A 143 -21.21 -15.20 2.28
C PRO A 143 -21.41 -15.33 3.81
N ARG A 144 -21.42 -14.21 4.56
CA ARG A 144 -21.66 -14.20 6.01
C ARG A 144 -20.69 -15.06 6.83
N SER A 145 -19.46 -15.23 6.33
CA SER A 145 -18.37 -15.96 6.97
C SER A 145 -17.21 -15.02 7.32
N GLN A 146 -16.17 -15.55 8.01
CA GLN A 146 -14.92 -14.81 8.25
C GLN A 146 -14.43 -14.14 6.96
N VAL A 147 -14.18 -12.84 7.01
CA VAL A 147 -13.66 -12.08 5.86
C VAL A 147 -12.21 -12.45 5.61
N VAL A 148 -11.88 -12.71 4.35
CA VAL A 148 -10.55 -13.13 3.91
C VAL A 148 -10.11 -12.27 2.72
N ILE A 149 -8.91 -11.72 2.81
CA ILE A 149 -8.34 -10.79 1.82
C ILE A 149 -6.95 -11.29 1.42
N ASP A 150 -6.69 -11.37 0.13
CA ASP A 150 -5.38 -11.66 -0.43
C ASP A 150 -4.61 -10.34 -0.61
N VAL A 151 -3.36 -10.31 -0.16
CA VAL A 151 -2.50 -9.11 -0.23
C VAL A 151 -1.35 -9.37 -1.19
N GLN A 152 -1.28 -8.53 -2.22
CA GLN A 152 -0.26 -8.59 -3.26
C GLN A 152 1.14 -8.27 -2.72
N TRP A 153 2.13 -9.00 -3.24
CA TRP A 153 3.54 -8.75 -2.95
C TRP A 153 4.00 -7.35 -3.34
N GLY A 154 4.71 -6.68 -2.43
CA GLY A 154 5.48 -5.45 -2.59
C GLY A 154 4.66 -4.18 -2.77
N LYS A 155 3.50 -4.30 -3.41
CA LYS A 155 2.57 -3.22 -3.75
C LYS A 155 1.31 -3.21 -2.87
N HIS A 156 1.13 -4.26 -2.07
CA HIS A 156 0.05 -4.47 -1.10
C HIS A 156 -1.41 -4.34 -1.57
N GLY A 157 -1.65 -4.23 -2.89
CA GLY A 157 -3.00 -4.24 -3.45
C GLY A 157 -3.83 -5.37 -2.87
N SER A 158 -5.01 -5.01 -2.36
CA SER A 158 -5.87 -5.92 -1.60
C SER A 158 -6.97 -6.49 -2.49
N LEU A 159 -7.16 -7.81 -2.42
CA LEU A 159 -8.17 -8.54 -3.18
C LEU A 159 -9.09 -9.32 -2.24
N PRO A 160 -10.43 -9.26 -2.39
CA PRO A 160 -11.29 -10.23 -1.75
C PRO A 160 -10.87 -11.65 -2.18
N ARG A 161 -10.84 -12.58 -1.23
CA ARG A 161 -10.41 -13.96 -1.51
C ARG A 161 -11.26 -14.57 -2.62
N ASN A 162 -10.62 -15.33 -3.50
CA ASN A 162 -11.25 -16.01 -4.65
C ASN A 162 -11.81 -15.09 -5.73
N VAL A 163 -11.42 -13.81 -5.78
CA VAL A 163 -11.72 -12.96 -6.94
C VAL A 163 -11.18 -13.61 -8.21
N ARG A 164 -12.03 -13.64 -9.25
CA ARG A 164 -11.64 -14.12 -10.57
C ARG A 164 -10.71 -13.09 -11.18
N GLN A 165 -9.52 -13.52 -11.57
CA GLN A 165 -8.49 -12.61 -12.09
C GLN A 165 -8.86 -11.93 -13.41
N SER A 166 -9.79 -12.54 -14.17
CA SER A 166 -10.38 -11.95 -15.36
C SER A 166 -11.18 -10.67 -15.08
N ASP A 167 -11.68 -10.54 -13.85
CA ASP A 167 -12.56 -9.45 -13.43
C ASP A 167 -11.75 -8.27 -12.92
N LEU A 168 -10.42 -8.43 -12.82
CA LEU A 168 -9.52 -7.35 -12.46
C LEU A 168 -9.47 -6.31 -13.58
N PRO A 169 -9.50 -5.02 -13.22
CA PRO A 169 -9.49 -3.93 -14.19
C PRO A 169 -8.21 -3.93 -15.01
N ARG A 170 -8.32 -3.76 -16.32
CA ARG A 170 -7.15 -3.56 -17.19
C ARG A 170 -6.67 -2.11 -17.09
N PRO A 171 -5.34 -1.85 -17.00
CA PRO A 171 -4.24 -2.80 -17.07
C PRO A 171 -3.84 -3.45 -15.72
N ARG A 172 -4.52 -3.15 -14.62
CA ARG A 172 -4.21 -3.55 -13.22
C ARG A 172 -4.54 -5.02 -12.92
N THR A 173 -4.01 -5.93 -13.73
CA THR A 173 -4.14 -7.38 -13.53
C THR A 173 -2.95 -7.92 -12.74
N LEU A 174 -3.10 -9.09 -12.11
CA LEU A 174 -1.97 -9.77 -11.48
C LEU A 174 -0.84 -10.11 -12.47
N ASN A 175 -1.18 -10.42 -13.74
CA ASN A 175 -0.17 -10.62 -14.80
C ASN A 175 0.65 -9.37 -15.05
N PHE A 176 -0.01 -8.22 -15.14
CA PHE A 176 0.66 -6.94 -15.35
C PHE A 176 1.60 -6.62 -14.18
N PHE A 177 1.12 -6.74 -12.94
CA PHE A 177 1.98 -6.46 -11.79
C PHE A 177 3.11 -7.45 -11.62
N TYR A 178 2.92 -8.73 -11.96
CA TYR A 178 4.03 -9.68 -12.05
C TYR A 178 5.06 -9.26 -13.11
N ALA A 179 4.62 -8.83 -14.29
CA ALA A 179 5.54 -8.30 -15.29
C ALA A 179 6.31 -7.08 -14.76
N MET A 180 5.66 -6.22 -13.97
CA MET A 180 6.31 -5.06 -13.33
C MET A 180 7.35 -5.44 -12.28
N THR A 181 7.30 -6.64 -11.67
CA THR A 181 8.38 -7.08 -10.78
C THR A 181 9.65 -7.46 -11.55
N ILE A 182 9.54 -7.72 -12.85
CA ILE A 182 10.66 -8.04 -13.74
C ILE A 182 11.17 -6.75 -14.40
N PHE A 183 10.30 -6.00 -15.07
CA PHE A 183 10.71 -4.78 -15.76
C PHE A 183 11.05 -3.63 -14.82
N GLY A 184 10.48 -3.63 -13.61
CA GLY A 184 10.78 -2.67 -12.56
C GLY A 184 11.98 -3.04 -11.70
N GLU A 185 12.71 -4.13 -11.98
CA GLU A 185 13.86 -4.56 -11.16
C GLU A 185 14.90 -3.45 -10.92
N PRO A 186 15.27 -2.60 -11.91
CA PRO A 186 16.17 -1.47 -11.64
C PRO A 186 15.64 -0.51 -10.57
N ASP A 187 14.33 -0.27 -10.54
CA ASP A 187 13.66 0.58 -9.56
C ASP A 187 13.63 -0.07 -8.16
N ILE A 188 13.44 -1.38 -8.10
CA ILE A 188 13.51 -2.18 -6.87
C ILE A 188 14.92 -2.12 -6.26
N LEU A 189 15.95 -2.33 -7.09
CA LEU A 189 17.36 -2.29 -6.66
C LEU A 189 17.77 -0.90 -6.18
N LEU A 190 17.38 0.15 -6.90
CA LEU A 190 17.60 1.54 -6.45
C LEU A 190 16.84 1.83 -5.15
N GLY A 191 15.62 1.30 -5.02
CA GLY A 191 14.83 1.35 -3.81
C GLY A 191 15.56 0.74 -2.62
N ASP A 192 16.13 -0.46 -2.74
CA ASP A 192 16.84 -1.12 -1.62
C ASP A 192 18.07 -0.34 -1.10
N ILE A 193 18.70 0.45 -1.97
CA ILE A 193 19.84 1.31 -1.59
C ILE A 193 19.35 2.44 -0.67
N THR A 194 18.19 3.03 -0.94
CA THR A 194 17.64 4.15 -0.14
C THR A 194 16.82 3.66 1.04
N ARG A 195 15.99 2.62 0.84
CA ARG A 195 15.05 2.05 1.80
C ARG A 195 15.07 0.54 1.67
N LYS A 196 15.63 -0.12 2.68
CA LYS A 196 15.84 -1.57 2.69
C LYS A 196 14.55 -2.32 2.35
N GLY A 197 14.63 -3.17 1.33
CA GLY A 197 13.51 -3.91 0.77
C GLY A 197 13.96 -5.21 0.12
N PRO A 198 13.12 -5.83 -0.71
CA PRO A 198 13.54 -6.99 -1.50
C PRO A 198 14.46 -6.53 -2.64
N LEU A 199 15.38 -7.38 -3.07
CA LEU A 199 16.21 -7.11 -4.25
C LEU A 199 15.47 -7.40 -5.57
N CYS A 200 14.51 -8.31 -5.53
CA CYS A 200 13.72 -8.78 -6.67
C CYS A 200 12.52 -9.59 -6.18
N PHE A 201 11.56 -9.84 -7.07
CA PHE A 201 10.69 -11.02 -6.96
C PHE A 201 11.28 -12.15 -7.82
N CYS A 202 12.27 -12.87 -7.30
CA CYS A 202 13.01 -13.90 -8.05
C CYS A 202 12.28 -15.25 -8.16
N HIS A 203 10.96 -15.23 -8.35
CA HIS A 203 10.12 -16.43 -8.47
C HIS A 203 9.16 -16.36 -9.66
N GLY A 204 8.65 -17.54 -10.05
CA GLY A 204 7.68 -17.66 -11.15
C GLY A 204 6.30 -17.11 -10.81
N TYR A 205 5.50 -16.82 -11.84
CA TYR A 205 4.13 -16.31 -11.69
C TYR A 205 3.23 -17.18 -10.79
N ARG A 206 3.42 -18.51 -10.83
CA ARG A 206 2.71 -19.44 -9.94
C ARG A 206 2.93 -19.10 -8.47
N ARG A 207 4.17 -18.72 -8.09
CA ARG A 207 4.53 -18.30 -6.72
C ARG A 207 3.99 -16.93 -6.40
N TYR A 208 3.99 -16.00 -7.37
CA TYR A 208 3.42 -14.66 -7.21
C TYR A 208 1.93 -14.68 -6.83
N ARG A 209 1.19 -15.65 -7.37
CA ARG A 209 -0.24 -15.85 -7.09
C ARG A 209 -0.56 -16.61 -5.80
N GLN A 210 0.44 -17.04 -5.04
CA GLN A 210 0.20 -17.74 -3.79
C GLN A 210 -0.07 -16.73 -2.69
N PHE A 211 -1.19 -16.85 -2.01
CA PHE A 211 -1.55 -16.06 -0.83
C PHE A 211 -1.78 -17.01 0.33
N THR A 212 -0.73 -17.28 1.09
CA THR A 212 -0.72 -18.37 2.08
C THR A 212 -0.18 -17.97 3.45
N ARG A 213 0.39 -16.77 3.61
CA ARG A 213 0.94 -16.32 4.90
C ARG A 213 -0.12 -15.51 5.67
N PRO A 214 -0.78 -16.05 6.70
CA PRO A 214 -1.90 -15.39 7.34
C PRO A 214 -1.46 -14.28 8.30
N ILE A 215 -2.23 -13.20 8.35
CA ILE A 215 -2.22 -12.19 9.41
C ILE A 215 -3.67 -12.01 9.89
N VAL A 216 -3.93 -12.32 11.15
CA VAL A 216 -5.23 -12.11 11.78
C VAL A 216 -5.32 -10.66 12.27
N LEU A 217 -6.10 -9.82 11.60
CA LEU A 217 -6.15 -8.38 11.92
C LEU A 217 -6.77 -8.06 13.28
N ALA A 218 -7.65 -8.93 13.79
CA ALA A 218 -8.31 -8.73 15.08
C ALA A 218 -7.33 -8.45 16.24
N GLY A 219 -6.16 -9.11 16.21
CA GLY A 219 -5.10 -8.94 17.21
C GLY A 219 -4.05 -7.88 16.86
N ARG A 220 -4.25 -7.13 15.77
CA ARG A 220 -3.30 -6.14 15.23
C ARG A 220 -3.86 -4.71 15.20
N LEU A 221 -5.11 -4.50 15.61
CA LEU A 221 -5.72 -3.17 15.64
C LEU A 221 -5.02 -2.29 16.68
N ASP A 222 -4.33 -1.24 16.22
CA ASP A 222 -3.72 -0.22 17.08
C ASP A 222 -4.77 0.75 17.63
N ALA A 223 -5.82 1.03 16.86
CA ALA A 223 -6.95 1.84 17.28
C ALA A 223 -8.27 1.35 16.67
N VAL A 224 -9.36 1.58 17.40
CA VAL A 224 -10.71 1.49 16.86
C VAL A 224 -11.43 2.78 17.17
N VAL A 225 -12.01 3.41 16.15
CA VAL A 225 -12.73 4.70 16.29
C VAL A 225 -14.09 4.62 15.63
N ARG A 226 -14.99 5.53 16.00
CA ARG A 226 -16.30 5.70 15.34
C ARG A 226 -16.41 7.11 14.80
N THR A 227 -16.23 7.28 13.50
CA THR A 227 -16.22 8.59 12.83
C THR A 227 -16.50 8.43 11.33
N GLU A 228 -17.02 9.49 10.71
CA GLU A 228 -17.13 9.57 9.25
C GLU A 228 -15.81 10.01 8.62
N ASP A 229 -15.03 10.86 9.30
CA ASP A 229 -13.70 11.30 8.87
C ASP A 229 -12.63 10.79 9.85
N PRO A 230 -11.83 9.78 9.48
CA PRO A 230 -10.79 9.23 10.34
C PRO A 230 -9.45 9.98 10.27
N LYS A 231 -9.34 11.07 9.52
CA LYS A 231 -8.06 11.73 9.21
C LYS A 231 -7.23 12.10 10.44
N SER A 232 -7.86 12.64 11.50
CA SER A 232 -7.16 13.00 12.74
C SER A 232 -6.53 11.77 13.40
N THR A 233 -7.31 10.69 13.53
CA THR A 233 -6.85 9.42 14.08
C THR A 233 -5.73 8.80 13.25
N LEU A 234 -5.90 8.78 11.92
CA LEU A 234 -4.89 8.22 11.02
C LEU A 234 -3.59 9.02 11.08
N LEU A 235 -3.65 10.35 11.21
CA LEU A 235 -2.45 11.17 11.36
C LEU A 235 -1.68 10.85 12.65
N GLU A 236 -2.39 10.64 13.77
CA GLU A 236 -1.76 10.27 15.05
C GLU A 236 -1.13 8.86 15.00
N VAL A 237 -1.78 7.90 14.31
CA VAL A 237 -1.32 6.51 14.28
C VAL A 237 -0.29 6.25 13.17
N PHE A 238 -0.48 6.82 11.98
CA PHE A 238 0.36 6.59 10.80
C PHE A 238 1.45 7.64 10.63
N GLY A 239 1.29 8.82 11.24
CA GLY A 239 2.18 9.96 11.07
C GLY A 239 1.72 10.92 9.98
N SER A 240 2.53 11.95 9.73
CA SER A 240 2.18 13.06 8.83
C SER A 240 2.33 12.73 7.34
N LYS A 241 2.99 11.62 6.98
CA LYS A 241 3.25 11.22 5.59
C LYS A 241 2.72 9.81 5.31
N TYR A 242 1.53 9.76 4.74
CA TYR A 242 0.86 8.55 4.22
C TYR A 242 -0.10 8.97 3.09
N SER A 243 -0.69 8.00 2.38
CA SER A 243 -1.50 8.29 1.18
C SER A 243 -2.87 8.94 1.46
N ASN A 244 -3.34 8.95 2.70
CA ASN A 244 -4.61 9.50 3.15
C ASN A 244 -5.83 8.98 2.37
N LYS A 245 -5.97 7.65 2.25
CA LYS A 245 -7.09 6.96 1.60
C LYS A 245 -8.32 6.87 2.53
N HIS A 246 -9.03 7.98 2.71
CA HIS A 246 -10.13 8.15 3.69
C HIS A 246 -11.55 8.08 3.10
N ARG A 247 -11.71 7.95 1.77
CA ARG A 247 -13.02 7.92 1.14
C ARG A 247 -13.70 6.56 1.35
N TRP A 248 -14.93 6.58 1.82
CA TRP A 248 -15.78 5.39 1.89
C TRP A 248 -16.26 4.93 0.51
N PRO A 249 -16.58 3.64 0.34
CA PRO A 249 -17.27 3.13 -0.85
C PRO A 249 -18.70 3.69 -0.96
#